data_AF-U6KH51-F1
#
_entry.id   AF-U6KH51-F1
#
_cell.length_a   1.000
_cell.length_b   1.000
_cell.length_c   1.000
_cell.angle_alpha   90.00
_cell.angle_beta   90.00
_cell.angle_gamma   90.00
#
_symmetry.space_group_name_H-M   'P 1'
#
loop_
_entity.id
_entity.type
_entity.pdbx_description
1 polymer ?
#
loop_
_entity_poly.entity_id
_entity_poly.type
_entity_poly.pdbx_seq_one_letter_code
_entity_poly.pdbx_strand_id
1 'polypeptide(L)'
;MCEPRFGTGELESKGKPVLCPQLCEKWFNACKEEFVSASPSGSSSALTFCDDSSLICSRLSATLGDSLSFCRQMGYDVLEDAGGDSSEVLGRRRRSCFNGTPTASFGAAPKRSESGEGYRRKRETQDDWHEWLRGIGLAVYEVLSRPEVWLLLLVMGFLLNQLVQQAKDIILTQVQAEKLQRRKQILQRYGIEEEEEEVECAPATDENDIAASSGGTEEETKAAEPLRSASPRSKPTRGPS
;
A
#
# COMPACT_ATOMS: atom_id res chain seq x y z
N MET A 1 11.67 -16.87 -20.04
CA MET A 1 13.03 -17.45 -20.15
C MET A 1 13.76 -16.67 -21.23
N CYS A 2 14.57 -15.67 -20.86
CA CYS A 2 15.13 -14.72 -21.82
C CYS A 2 16.68 -14.67 -21.79
N GLU A 3 17.32 -15.61 -21.09
CA GLU A 3 18.78 -15.70 -21.05
C GLU A 3 19.26 -16.57 -22.23
N PRO A 4 20.02 -16.00 -23.18
CA PRO A 4 20.47 -16.73 -24.37
C PRO A 4 21.32 -17.96 -24.04
N ARG A 5 22.01 -17.96 -22.89
CA ARG A 5 22.89 -19.05 -22.46
C ARG A 5 22.18 -20.32 -22.00
N PHE A 6 20.87 -20.25 -21.73
CA PHE A 6 20.06 -21.47 -21.58
C PHE A 6 19.86 -22.14 -22.95
N GLY A 7 19.53 -21.36 -23.99
CA GLY A 7 19.35 -21.88 -25.35
C GLY A 7 20.63 -22.45 -25.99
N THR A 8 21.82 -22.03 -25.52
CA THR A 8 23.11 -22.60 -25.96
C THR A 8 23.56 -23.80 -25.12
N GLY A 9 22.80 -24.19 -24.09
CA GLY A 9 23.15 -25.28 -23.17
C GLY A 9 24.34 -24.98 -22.26
N GLU A 10 24.86 -23.74 -22.25
CA GLU A 10 26.04 -23.37 -21.47
C GLU A 10 25.77 -23.32 -19.97
N LEU A 11 24.53 -22.95 -19.61
CA LEU A 11 24.02 -22.90 -18.24
C LEU A 11 23.09 -24.08 -17.93
N GLU A 12 23.26 -25.20 -18.63
CA GLU A 12 22.43 -26.40 -18.43
C GLU A 12 23.28 -27.62 -18.04
N SER A 13 22.74 -28.43 -17.13
CA SER A 13 23.31 -29.69 -16.68
C SER A 13 22.24 -30.76 -16.84
N LYS A 14 22.45 -31.72 -17.73
CA LYS A 14 21.49 -32.79 -18.04
C LYS A 14 20.09 -32.27 -18.42
N GLY A 15 20.03 -31.17 -19.18
CA GLY A 15 18.78 -30.54 -19.60
C GLY A 15 18.04 -29.75 -18.50
N LYS A 16 18.68 -29.53 -17.34
CA LYS A 16 18.16 -28.66 -16.27
C LYS A 16 18.99 -27.37 -16.18
N PRO A 17 18.37 -26.21 -15.94
CA PRO A 17 19.10 -24.96 -15.78
C PRO A 17 19.91 -24.98 -14.47
N VAL A 18 21.17 -24.53 -14.54
CA VAL A 18 22.10 -24.51 -13.40
C VAL A 18 22.07 -23.13 -12.73
N LEU A 19 21.69 -23.08 -11.45
CA LEU A 19 21.65 -21.86 -10.65
C LEU A 19 22.83 -21.78 -9.68
N CYS A 20 23.23 -20.55 -9.35
CA CYS A 20 24.22 -20.32 -8.29
C CYS A 20 23.57 -20.49 -6.90
N PRO A 21 24.28 -21.03 -5.89
CA PRO A 21 23.76 -21.18 -4.52
C PRO A 21 23.19 -19.88 -3.94
N GLN A 22 23.88 -18.77 -4.18
CA GLN A 22 23.49 -17.43 -3.73
C GLN A 22 22.14 -16.96 -4.30
N LEU A 23 21.79 -17.40 -5.51
CA LEU A 23 20.48 -17.10 -6.09
C LEU A 23 19.39 -17.93 -5.44
N CYS A 24 19.66 -19.22 -5.19
CA CYS A 24 18.75 -20.12 -4.50
C CYS A 24 18.43 -19.64 -3.09
N GLU A 25 19.42 -19.18 -2.35
CA GLU A 25 19.23 -18.60 -1.01
C GLU A 25 18.33 -17.36 -1.05
N LYS A 26 18.59 -16.43 -1.95
CA LYS A 26 17.78 -15.22 -2.11
C LYS A 26 16.35 -15.56 -2.51
N TRP A 27 16.17 -16.51 -3.42
CA TRP A 27 14.87 -16.93 -3.89
C TRP A 27 14.07 -17.63 -2.79
N PHE A 28 14.68 -18.59 -2.09
CA PHE A 28 14.07 -19.26 -0.95
C PHE A 28 13.67 -18.26 0.14
N ASN A 29 14.56 -17.34 0.52
CA ASN A 29 14.26 -16.33 1.54
C ASN A 29 13.12 -15.39 1.15
N ALA A 30 12.97 -15.08 -0.15
CA ALA A 30 11.87 -14.27 -0.64
C ALA A 30 10.53 -15.02 -0.63
N CYS A 31 10.55 -16.34 -0.87
CA CYS A 31 9.35 -17.17 -1.03
C CYS A 31 9.02 -18.07 0.18
N LYS A 32 9.79 -18.00 1.28
CA LYS A 32 9.65 -18.91 2.43
C LYS A 32 8.27 -18.90 3.11
N GLU A 33 7.54 -17.79 3.02
CA GLU A 33 6.20 -17.65 3.59
C GLU A 33 5.09 -17.99 2.57
N GLU A 34 5.46 -18.25 1.32
CA GLU A 34 4.52 -18.56 0.24
C GLU A 34 4.02 -20.00 0.35
N PHE A 35 2.82 -20.25 -0.19
CA PHE A 35 2.23 -21.58 -0.20
C PHE A 35 2.64 -22.36 -1.46
N VAL A 36 3.09 -23.59 -1.25
CA VAL A 36 3.49 -24.52 -2.31
C VAL A 36 2.66 -25.79 -2.25
N SER A 37 2.54 -26.45 -3.39
CA SER A 37 1.86 -27.73 -3.54
C SER A 37 2.79 -28.73 -4.25
N ALA A 38 2.55 -30.01 -4.02
CA ALA A 38 3.20 -31.06 -4.80
C ALA A 38 2.72 -30.95 -6.25
N SER A 39 3.65 -31.04 -7.19
CA SER A 39 3.34 -30.86 -8.61
C SER A 39 2.26 -31.87 -9.06
N PRO A 40 1.22 -31.43 -9.79
CA PRO A 40 0.17 -32.30 -10.31
C PRO A 40 0.68 -33.37 -11.29
N SER A 41 1.90 -33.22 -11.80
CA SER A 41 2.55 -34.17 -12.73
C SER A 41 3.06 -35.46 -12.08
N GLY A 42 2.76 -35.72 -10.80
CA GLY A 42 3.04 -37.00 -10.13
C GLY A 42 4.52 -37.28 -9.82
N SER A 43 5.41 -36.31 -10.04
CA SER A 43 6.80 -36.40 -9.57
C SER A 43 6.85 -36.00 -8.10
N SER A 44 7.13 -36.95 -7.22
CA SER A 44 7.23 -36.78 -5.76
C SER A 44 8.27 -35.76 -5.29
N SER A 45 9.06 -35.20 -6.21
CA SER A 45 10.14 -34.25 -5.93
C SER A 45 9.94 -32.90 -6.62
N ALA A 46 8.84 -32.68 -7.34
CA ALA A 46 8.58 -31.42 -8.02
C ALA A 46 7.62 -30.55 -7.19
N LEU A 47 8.06 -29.35 -6.83
CA LEU A 47 7.22 -28.35 -6.16
C LEU A 47 6.72 -27.31 -7.15
N THR A 48 5.49 -26.87 -6.96
CA THR A 48 4.90 -25.74 -7.68
C THR A 48 4.25 -24.79 -6.69
N PHE A 49 4.19 -23.51 -7.02
CA PHE A 49 3.39 -22.57 -6.24
C PHE A 49 1.92 -23.00 -6.24
N CYS A 50 1.25 -22.77 -5.13
CA CYS A 50 -0.17 -23.07 -4.99
C CYS A 50 -0.97 -22.23 -5.99
N ASP A 51 -1.92 -22.87 -6.68
CA ASP A 51 -2.87 -22.23 -7.58
C ASP A 51 -4.28 -22.73 -7.24
N ASP A 52 -5.32 -22.17 -7.87
CA ASP A 52 -6.72 -22.54 -7.60
C ASP A 52 -7.02 -24.03 -7.91
N SER A 53 -6.13 -24.70 -8.64
CA SER A 53 -6.21 -26.13 -8.97
C SER A 53 -5.50 -27.05 -7.97
N SER A 54 -4.78 -26.49 -6.99
CA SER A 54 -4.02 -27.25 -6.00
C SER A 54 -4.90 -27.73 -4.84
N LEU A 55 -4.97 -29.05 -4.62
CA LEU A 55 -5.81 -29.64 -3.57
C LEU A 55 -5.23 -29.46 -2.15
N ILE A 56 -3.90 -29.41 -2.02
CA ILE A 56 -3.20 -29.32 -0.74
C ILE A 56 -2.06 -28.32 -0.89
N CYS A 57 -2.07 -27.29 -0.05
CA CYS A 57 -1.02 -26.26 -0.03
C CYS A 57 -0.44 -26.12 1.37
N SER A 58 0.88 -26.19 1.46
CA SER A 58 1.64 -26.01 2.69
C SER A 58 2.61 -24.84 2.52
N ARG A 59 2.96 -24.17 3.62
CA ARG A 59 4.00 -23.14 3.57
C ARG A 59 5.32 -23.75 3.12
N LEU A 60 6.06 -23.00 2.30
CA LEU A 60 7.36 -23.45 1.80
C LEU A 60 8.33 -23.76 2.95
N SER A 61 8.43 -22.87 3.95
CA SER A 61 9.26 -23.07 5.15
C SER A 61 8.90 -24.29 5.99
N ALA A 62 7.64 -24.73 5.96
CA ALA A 62 7.20 -25.94 6.65
C ALA A 62 7.53 -27.21 5.85
N THR A 63 7.70 -27.07 4.53
CA THR A 63 7.95 -28.18 3.61
C THR A 63 9.44 -28.40 3.39
N LEU A 64 10.23 -27.32 3.33
CA LEU A 64 11.67 -27.34 3.10
C LEU A 64 12.40 -26.40 4.05
N GLY A 65 13.50 -26.92 4.63
CA GLY A 65 14.39 -26.15 5.49
C GLY A 65 15.64 -25.60 4.81
N ASP A 66 15.91 -25.98 3.55
CA ASP A 66 17.14 -25.63 2.85
C ASP A 66 16.89 -25.06 1.45
N SER A 67 17.59 -23.98 1.12
CA SER A 67 17.50 -23.26 -0.15
C SER A 67 18.00 -24.06 -1.36
N LEU A 68 18.98 -24.95 -1.19
CA LEU A 68 19.49 -25.79 -2.28
C LEU A 68 18.47 -26.87 -2.64
N SER A 69 17.87 -27.48 -1.61
CA SER A 69 16.79 -28.46 -1.78
C SER A 69 15.58 -27.85 -2.50
N PHE A 70 15.24 -26.59 -2.19
CA PHE A 70 14.20 -25.83 -2.85
C PHE A 70 14.46 -25.67 -4.35
N CYS A 71 15.63 -25.16 -4.74
CA CYS A 71 15.96 -25.04 -6.16
C CYS A 71 15.89 -26.37 -6.92
N ARG A 72 16.36 -27.46 -6.30
CA ARG A 72 16.28 -28.82 -6.87
C ARG A 72 14.85 -29.29 -7.07
N GLN A 73 13.99 -29.03 -6.10
CA GLN A 73 12.58 -29.41 -6.19
C GLN A 73 11.77 -28.52 -7.14
N MET A 74 12.19 -27.28 -7.35
CA MET A 74 11.66 -26.41 -8.40
C MET A 74 12.16 -26.79 -9.80
N GLY A 75 13.01 -27.81 -9.92
CA GLY A 75 13.48 -28.35 -11.20
C GLY A 75 14.83 -27.82 -11.69
N TYR A 76 15.57 -27.09 -10.85
CA TYR A 76 16.87 -26.52 -11.19
C TYR A 76 18.02 -27.37 -10.65
N ASP A 77 19.17 -27.37 -11.34
CA ASP A 77 20.40 -27.95 -10.80
C ASP A 77 21.19 -26.83 -10.08
N VAL A 78 21.94 -27.17 -9.04
CA VAL A 78 22.70 -26.17 -8.26
C VAL A 78 24.17 -26.56 -8.25
N LEU A 79 25.02 -25.59 -8.56
CA LEU A 79 26.46 -25.80 -8.49
C LEU A 79 26.88 -25.91 -7.02
N GLU A 80 27.25 -27.11 -6.57
CA GLU A 80 27.85 -27.30 -5.26
C GLU A 80 29.29 -26.82 -5.32
N ASP A 81 29.59 -25.72 -4.64
CA ASP A 81 30.95 -25.29 -4.38
C ASP A 81 31.59 -26.33 -3.45
N ALA A 82 32.24 -27.33 -4.04
CA ALA A 82 33.12 -28.22 -3.30
C ALA A 82 34.23 -27.37 -2.68
N GLY A 83 34.08 -27.07 -1.39
CA GLY A 83 35.05 -26.32 -0.62
C GLY A 83 36.41 -27.00 -0.68
N GLY A 84 37.37 -26.33 -1.32
CA GLY A 84 38.81 -26.54 -1.18
C GLY A 84 39.33 -27.94 -1.50
N ASP A 85 39.81 -28.14 -2.72
CA ASP A 85 41.17 -28.69 -2.84
C ASP A 85 41.90 -28.12 -4.05
N SER A 86 43.19 -27.89 -3.85
CA SER A 86 44.13 -27.43 -4.85
C SER A 86 44.46 -28.59 -5.81
N SER A 87 44.73 -28.26 -7.07
CA SER A 87 45.11 -29.18 -8.16
C SER A 87 44.00 -30.12 -8.66
N GLU A 88 43.44 -29.80 -9.82
CA GLU A 88 43.81 -30.51 -11.06
C GLU A 88 43.55 -29.59 -12.27
N VAL A 89 44.66 -29.15 -12.85
CA VAL A 89 44.74 -28.66 -14.21
C VAL A 89 44.42 -29.85 -15.12
N LEU A 90 43.28 -29.80 -15.82
CA LEU A 90 43.04 -30.21 -17.22
C LEU A 90 41.53 -30.47 -17.47
N GLY A 91 40.83 -29.48 -18.04
CA GLY A 91 39.70 -29.75 -18.95
C GLY A 91 38.26 -29.53 -18.46
N ARG A 92 37.96 -29.35 -17.17
CA ARG A 92 36.60 -28.93 -16.75
C ARG A 92 36.45 -27.43 -16.94
N ARG A 93 35.78 -27.01 -18.02
CA ARG A 93 35.23 -25.65 -18.16
C ARG A 93 34.64 -25.26 -16.81
N ARG A 94 35.09 -24.15 -16.20
CA ARG A 94 34.46 -23.58 -15.00
C ARG A 94 32.97 -23.52 -15.28
N ARG A 95 32.19 -24.41 -14.65
CA ARG A 95 30.74 -24.46 -14.90
C ARG A 95 30.21 -23.13 -14.43
N SER A 96 29.70 -22.36 -15.37
CA SER A 96 29.07 -21.10 -15.04
C SER A 96 27.66 -21.41 -14.53
N CYS A 97 27.26 -20.72 -13.47
CA CYS A 97 25.94 -20.83 -12.90
C CYS A 97 25.18 -19.53 -13.17
N PHE A 98 23.86 -19.61 -13.27
CA PHE A 98 23.03 -18.43 -13.42
C PHE A 98 22.82 -17.75 -12.07
N ASN A 99 23.15 -16.47 -12.00
CA ASN A 99 23.11 -15.65 -10.78
C ASN A 99 21.87 -14.72 -10.71
N GLY A 100 20.94 -14.82 -11.67
CA GLY A 100 19.73 -14.00 -11.73
C GLY A 100 19.84 -12.75 -12.61
N THR A 101 21.04 -12.39 -13.08
CA THR A 101 21.24 -11.25 -14.00
C THR A 101 21.47 -11.76 -15.41
N PRO A 102 20.63 -11.38 -16.39
CA PRO A 102 20.80 -11.87 -17.74
C PRO A 102 22.01 -11.23 -18.43
N THR A 103 22.73 -11.99 -19.25
CA THR A 103 23.91 -11.53 -20.00
C THR A 103 23.58 -10.35 -20.93
N ALA A 104 22.34 -10.30 -21.44
CA ALA A 104 21.84 -9.20 -22.26
C ALA A 104 21.84 -7.83 -21.54
N SER A 105 21.89 -7.80 -20.20
CA SER A 105 21.97 -6.54 -19.43
C SER A 105 23.31 -5.82 -19.61
N PHE A 106 24.35 -6.50 -20.09
CA PHE A 106 25.70 -5.93 -20.26
C PHE A 106 26.04 -5.56 -21.72
N GLY A 107 25.27 -6.06 -22.70
CA GLY A 107 25.63 -6.01 -24.13
C GLY A 107 24.80 -5.08 -25.02
N ALA A 108 23.75 -4.43 -24.50
CA ALA A 108 23.01 -3.46 -25.28
C ALA A 108 23.82 -2.18 -25.42
N ALA A 109 24.38 -1.94 -26.61
CA ALA A 109 24.94 -0.65 -27.00
C ALA A 109 23.97 0.48 -26.59
N PRO A 110 24.46 1.59 -26.01
CA PRO A 110 23.59 2.60 -25.42
C PRO A 110 22.70 3.22 -26.49
N LYS A 111 21.44 2.80 -26.56
CA LYS A 111 20.41 3.54 -27.28
C LYS A 111 20.19 4.84 -26.51
N ARG A 112 20.77 5.90 -27.08
CA ARG A 112 20.53 7.29 -26.70
C ARG A 112 19.08 7.64 -27.08
N SER A 113 18.14 7.31 -26.21
CA SER A 113 16.78 7.84 -26.23
C SER A 113 16.16 7.66 -24.84
N GLU A 114 15.89 8.80 -24.19
CA GLU A 114 15.01 9.01 -23.04
C GLU A 114 15.12 8.03 -21.85
N SER A 115 15.92 8.45 -20.86
CA SER A 115 15.55 8.49 -19.44
C SER A 115 14.55 7.41 -18.97
N GLY A 116 15.01 6.16 -18.92
CA GLY A 116 14.33 5.07 -18.21
C GLY A 116 15.17 4.68 -16.99
N GLU A 117 14.68 5.05 -15.82
CA GLU A 117 15.28 4.76 -14.51
C GLU A 117 15.56 3.27 -14.31
N GLY A 118 16.85 2.98 -14.12
CA GLY A 118 17.29 1.68 -13.64
C GLY A 118 16.92 1.50 -12.17
N TYR A 119 16.43 0.30 -11.84
CA TYR A 119 16.18 -0.17 -10.49
C TYR A 119 17.45 -0.12 -9.64
N ARG A 120 17.69 1.05 -9.05
CA ARG A 120 18.61 1.25 -7.94
C ARG A 120 17.76 1.08 -6.68
N ARG A 121 18.09 0.05 -5.91
CA ARG A 121 17.57 -0.25 -4.57
C ARG A 121 17.68 1.02 -3.70
N LYS A 122 16.63 1.84 -3.69
CA LYS A 122 16.58 3.13 -3.00
C LYS A 122 15.61 3.01 -1.84
N ARG A 123 16.18 3.16 -0.65
CA ARG A 123 15.47 3.35 0.60
C ARG A 123 14.93 4.79 0.58
N GLU A 124 13.81 5.00 -0.12
CA GLU A 124 13.14 6.31 -0.26
C GLU A 124 11.63 6.09 -0.27
N THR A 125 11.03 6.02 0.92
CA THR A 125 9.58 5.93 1.08
C THR A 125 8.90 7.31 1.12
N GLN A 126 9.65 8.41 0.99
CA GLN A 126 9.14 9.77 1.21
C GLN A 126 9.06 10.62 -0.07
N ASP A 127 10.01 10.47 -1.01
CA ASP A 127 10.02 11.27 -2.24
C ASP A 127 9.05 10.72 -3.31
N ASP A 128 8.83 9.40 -3.35
CA ASP A 128 7.85 8.75 -4.23
C ASP A 128 6.41 9.22 -3.98
N TRP A 129 6.06 9.55 -2.73
CA TRP A 129 4.74 10.08 -2.41
C TRP A 129 4.48 11.44 -3.05
N HIS A 130 5.49 12.32 -3.15
CA HIS A 130 5.33 13.65 -3.72
C HIS A 130 5.26 13.65 -5.25
N GLU A 131 5.88 12.68 -5.92
CA GLU A 131 5.74 12.50 -7.37
C GLU A 131 4.44 11.79 -7.74
N TRP A 132 4.03 10.78 -6.96
CA TRP A 132 2.72 10.15 -7.09
C TRP A 132 1.56 11.13 -6.83
N LEU A 133 1.64 11.95 -5.77
CA LEU A 133 0.67 13.02 -5.50
C LEU A 133 0.67 14.10 -6.59
N ARG A 134 1.80 14.36 -7.25
CA ARG A 134 1.84 15.29 -8.40
C ARG A 134 1.16 14.72 -9.63
N GLY A 135 1.38 13.43 -9.93
CA GLY A 135 0.69 12.74 -11.02
C GLY A 135 -0.82 12.66 -10.81
N ILE A 136 -1.23 12.34 -9.58
CA ILE A 136 -2.65 12.32 -9.19
C ILE A 136 -3.24 13.72 -9.14
N GLY A 137 -2.50 14.72 -8.69
CA GLY A 137 -2.97 16.10 -8.60
C GLY A 137 -3.43 16.66 -9.94
N LEU A 138 -2.74 16.32 -11.05
CA LEU A 138 -3.16 16.72 -12.39
C LEU A 138 -4.44 16.01 -12.84
N ALA A 139 -4.55 14.70 -12.63
CA ALA A 139 -5.76 13.94 -12.98
C ALA A 139 -6.97 14.35 -12.12
N VAL A 140 -6.74 14.62 -10.83
CA VAL A 140 -7.75 15.07 -9.88
C VAL A 140 -8.23 16.49 -10.22
N TYR A 141 -7.34 17.39 -10.65
CA TYR A 141 -7.74 18.73 -11.08
C TYR A 141 -8.63 18.71 -12.32
N GLU A 142 -8.33 17.84 -13.30
CA GLU A 142 -9.14 17.69 -14.52
C GLU A 142 -10.54 17.13 -14.23
N VAL A 143 -10.65 16.18 -13.29
CA VAL A 143 -11.92 15.60 -12.86
C VAL A 143 -12.70 16.58 -11.97
N LEU A 144 -12.04 17.27 -11.04
CA LEU A 144 -12.66 18.26 -10.13
C LEU A 144 -13.07 19.56 -10.84
N SER A 145 -12.54 19.84 -12.03
CA SER A 145 -12.95 21.00 -12.82
C SER A 145 -14.35 20.85 -13.43
N ARG A 146 -14.95 19.65 -13.36
CA ARG A 146 -16.32 19.44 -13.82
C ARG A 146 -17.33 19.89 -12.75
N PRO A 147 -18.29 20.77 -13.07
CA PRO A 147 -19.27 21.27 -12.09
C PRO A 147 -20.18 20.15 -11.53
N GLU A 148 -20.39 19.08 -12.29
CA GLU A 148 -21.13 17.89 -11.86
C GLU A 148 -20.46 17.18 -10.67
N VAL A 149 -19.13 17.16 -10.64
CA VAL A 149 -18.36 16.53 -9.55
C VAL A 149 -18.47 17.34 -8.26
N TRP A 150 -18.53 18.67 -8.36
CA TRP A 150 -18.78 19.53 -7.20
C TRP A 150 -20.16 19.30 -6.60
N LEU A 151 -21.20 19.14 -7.42
CA LEU A 151 -22.53 18.80 -6.92
C LEU A 151 -22.54 17.45 -6.20
N LEU A 152 -21.88 16.43 -6.76
CA LEU A 152 -21.74 15.12 -6.11
C LEU A 152 -20.97 15.22 -4.78
N LEU A 153 -19.89 15.99 -4.72
CA LEU A 153 -19.12 16.20 -3.49
C LEU A 153 -19.91 16.95 -2.43
N LEU A 154 -20.71 17.96 -2.82
CA LEU A 154 -21.58 18.68 -1.89
C LEU A 154 -22.69 17.77 -1.35
N VAL A 155 -23.31 16.96 -2.20
CA VAL A 155 -24.32 15.98 -1.77
C VAL A 155 -23.71 14.93 -0.86
N MET A 156 -22.56 14.37 -1.22
CA MET A 156 -21.84 13.40 -0.38
C MET A 156 -21.42 14.01 0.96
N GLY A 157 -20.92 15.26 0.95
CA GLY A 157 -20.57 15.99 2.16
C GLY A 157 -21.79 16.25 3.06
N PHE A 158 -22.93 16.59 2.45
CA PHE A 158 -24.19 16.78 3.17
C PHE A 158 -24.68 15.47 3.81
N LEU A 159 -24.67 14.36 3.07
CA LEU A 159 -25.06 13.05 3.58
C LEU A 159 -24.14 12.58 4.71
N LEU A 160 -22.82 12.76 4.57
CA LEU A 160 -21.85 12.46 5.63
C LEU A 160 -22.09 13.31 6.87
N ASN A 161 -22.36 14.61 6.71
CA ASN A 161 -22.69 15.48 7.83
C ASN A 161 -23.96 15.01 8.55
N GLN A 162 -25.01 14.62 7.82
CA GLN A 162 -26.23 14.06 8.43
C GLN A 162 -25.93 12.77 9.22
N LEU A 163 -25.13 11.86 8.66
CA LEU A 163 -24.72 10.63 9.36
C LEU A 163 -23.93 10.93 10.63
N VAL A 164 -23.03 11.92 10.60
CA VAL A 164 -22.27 12.34 11.78
C VAL A 164 -23.19 12.92 12.86
N GLN A 165 -24.19 13.72 12.49
CA GLN A 165 -25.16 14.25 13.46
C GLN A 165 -25.99 13.12 14.09
N GLN A 166 -26.49 12.18 13.28
CA GLN A 166 -27.21 11.01 13.81
C GLN A 166 -26.34 10.15 14.74
N ALA A 167 -25.07 9.93 14.37
CA ALA A 167 -24.14 9.18 15.22
C ALA A 167 -23.86 9.89 16.55
N LYS A 168 -23.77 11.22 16.57
CA LYS A 168 -23.57 12.00 17.80
C LYS A 168 -24.73 11.82 18.78
N ASP A 169 -25.97 11.87 18.29
CA ASP A 169 -27.15 11.68 19.14
C ASP A 169 -27.19 10.28 19.76
N ILE A 170 -26.87 9.25 18.97
CA ILE A 170 -26.78 7.87 19.46
C ILE A 170 -25.68 7.71 20.51
N ILE A 171 -24.50 8.30 20.30
CA ILE A 171 -23.40 8.24 21.27
C ILE A 171 -23.78 8.96 22.56
N LEU A 172 -24.44 10.12 22.47
CA LEU A 172 -24.82 10.91 23.63
C LEU A 172 -25.85 10.18 24.50
N THR A 173 -26.82 9.52 23.87
CA THR A 173 -27.80 8.68 24.59
C THR A 173 -27.15 7.48 25.30
N GLN A 174 -26.21 6.78 24.66
CA GLN A 174 -25.46 5.69 25.28
C GLN A 174 -24.64 6.17 26.48
N VAL A 175 -23.95 7.31 26.35
CA VAL A 175 -23.16 7.90 27.43
C VAL A 175 -24.06 8.31 28.61
N GLN A 176 -25.25 8.83 28.37
CA GLN A 176 -26.20 9.15 29.43
C GLN A 176 -26.76 7.90 30.12
N ALA A 177 -27.07 6.84 29.36
CA ALA A 177 -27.52 5.57 29.91
C ALA A 177 -26.45 4.93 30.82
N GLU A 178 -25.17 4.96 30.41
CA GLU A 178 -24.07 4.46 31.21
C GLU A 178 -23.88 5.27 32.51
N LYS A 179 -24.00 6.60 32.43
CA LYS A 179 -23.94 7.47 33.62
C LYS A 179 -25.06 7.16 34.61
N LEU A 180 -26.28 6.91 34.13
CA LEU A 180 -27.40 6.50 34.99
C LEU A 180 -27.16 5.13 35.62
N GLN A 181 -26.65 4.16 34.86
CA GLN A 181 -26.30 2.85 35.41
C GLN A 181 -25.21 2.96 36.49
N ARG A 182 -24.16 3.76 36.26
CA ARG A 182 -23.10 4.01 37.26
C ARG A 182 -23.66 4.66 38.53
N ARG A 183 -24.58 5.62 38.41
CA ARG A 183 -25.25 6.23 39.58
C ARG A 183 -26.06 5.20 40.38
N LYS A 184 -26.85 4.35 39.72
CA LYS A 184 -27.62 3.28 40.37
C LYS A 184 -26.72 2.27 41.08
N GLN A 185 -25.60 1.89 40.47
CA GLN A 185 -24.65 0.94 41.06
C GLN A 185 -23.96 1.53 42.31
N ILE A 186 -23.69 2.84 42.32
CA ILE A 186 -23.16 3.54 43.50
C ILE A 186 -24.22 3.55 44.61
N LEU A 187 -25.46 3.96 44.32
CA LEU A 187 -26.54 4.01 45.32
C LEU A 187 -26.80 2.64 45.97
N GLN A 188 -26.84 1.55 45.18
CA GLN A 188 -26.97 0.19 45.71
C GLN A 188 -25.82 -0.22 46.64
N ARG A 189 -24.58 0.24 46.37
CA ARG A 189 -23.44 -0.06 47.24
C ARG A 189 -23.48 0.70 48.56
N TYR A 190 -24.02 1.91 48.57
CA TYR A 190 -24.09 2.73 49.79
C TYR A 190 -25.31 2.41 50.66
N GLY A 191 -26.21 1.52 50.22
CA GLY A 191 -27.34 1.06 51.03
C GLY A 191 -28.26 2.19 51.48
N ILE A 192 -28.23 3.33 50.78
CA ILE A 192 -29.17 4.42 50.98
C ILE A 192 -30.42 3.98 50.22
N GLU A 193 -31.34 3.32 50.92
CA GLU A 193 -32.74 3.32 50.52
C GLU A 193 -33.14 4.80 50.50
N GLU A 194 -33.33 5.35 49.30
CA GLU A 194 -34.03 6.63 49.14
C GLU A 194 -35.42 6.41 49.77
N GLU A 195 -35.63 6.89 50.99
CA GLU A 195 -36.98 7.24 51.44
C GLU A 195 -37.50 8.23 50.39
N GLU A 196 -38.47 7.78 49.60
CA GLU A 196 -39.16 8.55 48.57
C GLU A 196 -39.81 9.78 49.21
N GLU A 197 -39.10 10.91 49.25
CA GLU A 197 -39.74 12.21 49.43
C GLU A 197 -40.25 12.64 48.05
N GLU A 198 -41.52 12.32 47.79
CA GLU A 198 -42.29 12.76 46.62
C GLU A 198 -42.27 14.30 46.50
N VAL A 199 -41.27 14.85 45.81
CA VAL A 199 -41.35 16.26 45.36
C VAL A 199 -42.13 16.29 44.06
N GLU A 200 -43.44 16.47 44.23
CA GLU A 200 -44.44 16.85 43.24
C GLU A 200 -43.94 18.03 42.40
N CYS A 201 -43.31 17.74 41.25
CA CYS A 201 -43.01 18.76 40.25
C CYS A 201 -44.29 19.09 39.48
N ALA A 202 -45.00 20.11 39.96
CA ALA A 202 -46.12 20.72 39.24
C ALA A 202 -45.68 21.19 37.84
N PRO A 203 -46.47 20.96 36.78
CA PRO A 203 -46.21 21.52 35.47
C PRO A 203 -46.48 23.03 35.51
N ALA A 204 -45.45 23.84 35.35
CA ALA A 204 -45.60 25.25 35.06
C ALA A 204 -46.15 25.39 33.62
N THR A 205 -47.45 25.60 33.53
CA THR A 205 -48.09 26.26 32.40
C THR A 205 -47.58 27.70 32.33
N ASP A 206 -46.91 28.07 31.26
CA ASP A 206 -46.85 29.46 30.81
C ASP A 206 -47.06 29.49 29.30
N GLU A 207 -48.33 29.70 28.94
CA GLU A 207 -48.72 30.38 27.71
C GLU A 207 -48.13 31.79 27.72
N ASN A 208 -47.41 32.17 26.66
CA ASN A 208 -47.46 33.55 26.18
C ASN A 208 -47.06 33.60 24.69
N ASP A 209 -48.07 33.86 23.88
CA ASP A 209 -47.99 34.40 22.54
C ASP A 209 -47.20 35.71 22.51
N ILE A 210 -46.33 35.94 21.51
CA ILE A 210 -46.30 37.20 20.75
C ILE A 210 -45.88 36.89 19.30
N ALA A 211 -46.78 37.25 18.38
CA ALA A 211 -46.61 37.27 16.95
C ALA A 211 -45.89 38.54 16.45
N ALA A 212 -45.23 38.38 15.29
CA ALA A 212 -45.11 39.34 14.18
C ALA A 212 -44.25 40.63 14.28
N SER A 213 -43.68 40.96 13.10
CA SER A 213 -43.29 42.28 12.56
C SER A 213 -41.76 42.40 12.32
N SER A 214 -41.26 42.27 11.08
CA SER A 214 -41.33 43.17 9.90
C SER A 214 -40.29 44.31 9.88
N GLY A 215 -39.59 44.44 8.74
CA GLY A 215 -38.96 45.67 8.22
C GLY A 215 -37.54 45.94 8.76
N GLY A 216 -36.50 45.97 7.92
CA GLY A 216 -36.05 47.17 7.17
C GLY A 216 -35.15 48.03 8.08
N THR A 217 -33.96 48.54 7.74
CA THR A 217 -33.41 49.03 6.47
C THR A 217 -31.93 49.44 6.72
N GLU A 218 -31.13 49.42 5.64
CA GLU A 218 -30.11 50.43 5.26
C GLU A 218 -28.71 50.57 5.92
N GLU A 219 -27.84 51.18 5.08
CA GLU A 219 -26.42 51.62 5.17
C GLU A 219 -25.33 50.56 4.84
N GLU A 220 -24.73 50.52 3.65
CA GLU A 220 -24.18 51.58 2.75
C GLU A 220 -23.06 52.38 3.45
N THR A 221 -21.77 52.13 3.25
CA THR A 221 -20.88 52.58 2.16
C THR A 221 -19.45 52.33 2.69
N LYS A 222 -18.42 51.96 1.93
CA LYS A 222 -17.69 52.86 1.03
C LYS A 222 -16.65 52.07 0.24
N ALA A 223 -16.65 52.32 -1.06
CA ALA A 223 -15.59 52.00 -1.99
C ALA A 223 -14.33 52.85 -1.75
N ALA A 224 -13.16 52.31 -2.09
CA ALA A 224 -12.06 53.07 -2.71
C ALA A 224 -11.02 52.10 -3.33
N GLU A 225 -11.24 51.84 -4.62
CA GLU A 225 -10.31 51.80 -5.75
C GLU A 225 -8.80 51.42 -5.67
N PRO A 226 -8.26 50.96 -6.82
CA PRO A 226 -6.98 50.28 -7.00
C PRO A 226 -5.86 51.27 -7.36
N LEU A 227 -4.62 50.78 -7.51
CA LEU A 227 -3.66 51.29 -8.50
C LEU A 227 -2.37 50.42 -8.56
N ARG A 228 -2.17 49.86 -9.75
CA ARG A 228 -0.92 49.85 -10.54
C ARG A 228 0.33 49.06 -10.11
N SER A 229 0.77 48.24 -11.10
CA SER A 229 2.12 48.23 -11.70
C SER A 229 3.21 47.45 -10.91
N ALA A 230 4.11 46.64 -11.47
CA ALA A 230 4.66 46.58 -12.82
C ALA A 230 5.22 45.16 -13.13
N SER A 231 5.12 44.75 -14.40
CA SER A 231 6.08 43.84 -15.07
C SER A 231 7.40 44.61 -15.28
N PRO A 232 8.62 44.00 -15.36
CA PRO A 232 9.05 43.14 -16.48
C PRO A 232 9.97 41.96 -16.06
N ARG A 233 9.86 40.79 -16.71
CA ARG A 233 10.70 40.35 -17.85
C ARG A 233 12.22 40.44 -17.60
N SER A 234 12.85 39.29 -17.33
CA SER A 234 14.20 39.01 -17.81
C SER A 234 14.38 37.51 -18.08
N LYS A 235 14.98 37.23 -19.23
CA LYS A 235 15.38 35.95 -19.81
C LYS A 235 16.76 36.24 -20.45
N PRO A 236 17.40 35.24 -21.05
CA PRO A 236 18.40 34.33 -20.51
C PRO A 236 19.85 34.74 -20.87
N THR A 237 20.85 34.06 -20.31
CA THR A 237 22.18 33.99 -20.94
C THR A 237 22.75 32.58 -20.86
N ARG A 238 22.96 32.04 -22.06
CA ARG A 238 23.71 30.85 -22.42
C ARG A 238 25.13 31.33 -22.73
N GLY A 239 26.16 30.60 -22.30
CA GLY A 239 27.54 30.86 -22.69
C GLY A 239 28.38 29.59 -22.55
N PRO A 240 29.08 29.15 -23.62
CA PRO A 240 29.94 27.96 -23.61
C PRO A 240 31.40 28.34 -23.31
N SER A 241 32.15 27.41 -22.72
CA SER A 241 33.58 27.10 -22.97
C SER A 241 34.01 25.93 -22.11
#